data_AF-A0A936XQM3-F1
#
_entry.id   AF-A0A936XQM3-F1
#
_cell.length_a   1.000
_cell.length_b   1.000
_cell.length_c   1.000
_cell.angle_alpha   90.00
_cell.angle_beta   90.00
_cell.angle_gamma   90.00
#
_symmetry.space_group_name_H-M   'P 1'
#
loop_
_entity.id
_entity.type
_entity.pdbx_description
1 polymer ?
#
loop_
_entity_poly.entity_id
_entity_poly.type
_entity_poly.pdbx_seq_one_letter_code
_entity_poly.pdbx_strand_id
1 'polypeptide(L)'
;MTNQEFRKAIIKANWYDKYYYSLVSFAVIGVGIFFLYLAFFNKPKQSSAYSQILIFCAALLFIFLGSISLYLIPNRYKFCTINCQLSTDEKKKIIADTMKEFGALFLDNPENFWTFNYQRRWCTFDYNVYLTLDNEKILIAVVSVTLGRGGFIDFGQTERFRKKLNTIITKKISQKYLIQGPPGRYFGNR
;
A
#
# COMPACT_ATOMS: atom_id res chain seq x y z
N MET A 1 -1.78 19.49 -2.76
CA MET A 1 -2.83 18.45 -2.67
C MET A 1 -3.05 18.09 -1.20
N THR A 2 -4.30 17.98 -0.74
CA THR A 2 -4.59 17.59 0.65
C THR A 2 -4.38 16.08 0.86
N ASN A 3 -4.25 15.66 2.12
CA ASN A 3 -4.11 14.23 2.47
C ASN A 3 -5.34 13.43 2.03
N GLN A 4 -6.54 14.03 2.08
CA GLN A 4 -7.78 13.39 1.66
C GLN A 4 -7.88 13.26 0.14
N GLU A 5 -7.53 14.32 -0.60
CA GLU A 5 -7.45 14.29 -2.07
C GLU A 5 -6.48 13.21 -2.54
N PHE A 6 -5.28 13.15 -1.94
CA PHE A 6 -4.27 12.17 -2.32
C PHE A 6 -4.77 10.74 -2.11
N ARG A 7 -5.40 10.47 -0.95
CA ARG A 7 -6.02 9.17 -0.68
C ARG A 7 -7.11 8.82 -1.70
N LYS A 8 -7.97 9.78 -2.06
CA LYS A 8 -9.02 9.58 -3.08
C LYS A 8 -8.41 9.30 -4.45
N ALA A 9 -7.36 10.01 -4.84
CA ALA A 9 -6.66 9.80 -6.11
C ALA A 9 -6.04 8.39 -6.20
N ILE A 10 -5.37 7.92 -5.15
CA ILE A 10 -4.82 6.55 -5.09
C ILE A 10 -5.94 5.52 -5.21
N ILE A 11 -7.02 5.66 -4.44
CA ILE A 11 -8.15 4.71 -4.50
C ILE A 11 -8.79 4.72 -5.89
N LYS A 12 -8.96 5.90 -6.50
CA LYS A 12 -9.51 6.04 -7.85
C LYS A 12 -8.60 5.40 -8.89
N ALA A 13 -7.28 5.53 -8.78
CA ALA A 13 -6.33 4.89 -9.68
C ALA A 13 -6.33 3.35 -9.56
N ASN A 14 -6.73 2.80 -8.41
CA ASN A 14 -6.72 1.36 -8.12
C ASN A 14 -8.13 0.85 -7.76
N TRP A 15 -9.17 1.45 -8.36
CA TRP A 15 -10.56 1.17 -8.01
C TRP A 15 -10.91 -0.30 -8.27
N TYR A 16 -10.47 -0.84 -9.41
CA TYR A 16 -10.73 -2.22 -9.82
C TYR A 16 -10.25 -3.21 -8.76
N ASP A 17 -8.98 -3.08 -8.35
CA ASP A 17 -8.37 -3.91 -7.32
C ASP A 17 -9.18 -3.88 -6.02
N LYS A 18 -9.62 -2.71 -5.57
CA LYS A 18 -10.42 -2.57 -4.34
C LYS A 18 -11.69 -3.41 -4.40
N TYR A 19 -12.48 -3.24 -5.46
CA TYR A 19 -13.79 -3.92 -5.58
C TYR A 19 -13.63 -5.41 -5.89
N TYR A 20 -12.68 -5.76 -6.75
CA TYR A 20 -12.36 -7.15 -7.07
C TYR A 20 -11.95 -7.92 -5.80
N TYR A 21 -11.10 -7.33 -4.95
CA TYR A 21 -10.70 -7.96 -3.69
C TYR A 21 -11.80 -8.05 -2.66
N SER A 22 -12.66 -7.03 -2.57
CA SER A 22 -13.84 -7.12 -1.74
C SER A 22 -14.75 -8.27 -2.20
N LEU A 23 -15.00 -8.39 -3.51
CA LEU A 23 -15.79 -9.47 -4.09
C LEU A 23 -15.19 -10.85 -3.78
N VAL A 24 -13.89 -11.04 -4.01
CA VAL A 24 -13.20 -12.30 -3.69
C VAL A 24 -13.30 -12.62 -2.20
N SER A 25 -13.12 -11.62 -1.33
CA SER A 25 -13.21 -11.81 0.13
C SER A 25 -14.62 -12.24 0.55
N PHE A 26 -15.66 -11.61 0.00
CA PHE A 26 -17.05 -12.02 0.25
C PHE A 26 -17.37 -13.41 -0.30
N ALA A 27 -16.85 -13.76 -1.48
CA ALA A 27 -17.02 -15.11 -2.03
C ALA A 27 -16.38 -16.18 -1.12
N VAL A 28 -15.18 -15.93 -0.60
CA VAL A 28 -14.50 -16.82 0.35
C VAL A 28 -15.29 -16.96 1.65
N ILE A 29 -15.85 -15.87 2.19
CA ILE A 29 -16.75 -15.93 3.35
C ILE A 29 -17.99 -16.76 3.02
N GLY A 30 -18.59 -16.56 1.85
CA GLY A 30 -19.74 -17.33 1.37
C GLY A 30 -19.47 -18.84 1.30
N VAL A 31 -18.29 -19.24 0.83
CA VAL A 31 -17.85 -20.65 0.85
C VAL A 31 -17.76 -21.18 2.28
N GLY A 32 -17.22 -20.39 3.22
CA GLY A 32 -17.17 -20.77 4.63
C GLY A 32 -18.56 -20.93 5.24
N ILE A 33 -19.49 -20.01 4.96
CA ILE A 33 -20.89 -20.10 5.40
C ILE A 33 -21.57 -21.33 4.78
N PHE A 34 -21.30 -21.65 3.52
CA PHE A 34 -21.83 -22.84 2.86
C PHE A 34 -21.35 -24.13 3.54
N PHE A 35 -20.08 -24.21 3.94
CA PHE A 35 -19.60 -25.35 4.72
C PHE A 35 -20.26 -25.44 6.10
N LEU A 36 -20.51 -24.32 6.79
CA LEU A 36 -21.31 -24.33 8.02
C LEU A 36 -22.73 -24.84 7.77
N TYR A 37 -23.37 -24.38 6.70
CA TYR A 37 -24.71 -24.84 6.33
C TYR A 37 -24.76 -26.36 6.11
N LEU A 38 -23.79 -26.92 5.37
CA LEU A 38 -23.67 -28.36 5.18
C LEU A 38 -23.48 -29.10 6.52
N ALA A 39 -22.63 -28.58 7.41
CA ALA A 39 -22.38 -29.20 8.71
C ALA A 39 -23.61 -29.24 9.63
N PHE A 40 -24.45 -28.20 9.59
CA PHE A 40 -25.63 -28.09 10.46
C PHE A 40 -26.89 -28.74 9.87
N PHE A 41 -27.16 -28.53 8.58
CA PHE A 41 -28.46 -28.83 7.98
C PHE A 41 -28.44 -29.97 6.96
N ASN A 42 -27.28 -30.30 6.38
CA ASN A 42 -27.14 -31.32 5.36
C ASN A 42 -26.03 -32.32 5.72
N LYS A 43 -26.09 -32.83 6.97
CA LYS A 43 -25.15 -33.84 7.45
C LYS A 43 -25.16 -35.04 6.50
N PRO A 44 -24.03 -35.40 5.86
CA PRO A 44 -23.98 -36.58 5.03
C PRO A 44 -24.33 -37.80 5.89
N LYS A 45 -25.20 -38.68 5.40
CA LYS A 45 -25.66 -39.89 6.13
C LYS A 45 -24.52 -40.82 6.61
N GLN A 46 -23.30 -40.66 6.08
CA GLN A 46 -22.10 -41.42 6.43
C GLN A 46 -20.95 -40.56 7.02
N SER A 47 -21.20 -39.33 7.45
CA SER A 47 -20.12 -38.48 7.98
C SER A 47 -19.65 -38.96 9.37
N SER A 48 -18.37 -39.32 9.51
CA SER A 48 -17.77 -39.55 10.82
C SER A 48 -17.65 -38.24 11.61
N ALA A 49 -17.59 -38.31 12.94
CA ALA A 49 -17.36 -37.13 13.79
C ALA A 49 -16.11 -36.34 13.35
N TYR A 50 -15.06 -37.05 12.94
CA TYR A 50 -13.84 -36.45 12.40
C TYR A 50 -14.09 -35.62 11.13
N SER A 51 -14.88 -36.13 10.19
CA SER A 51 -15.23 -35.38 8.97
C SER A 51 -16.04 -34.11 9.28
N GLN A 52 -16.91 -34.14 10.28
CA GLN A 52 -17.66 -32.95 10.71
C GLN A 52 -16.74 -31.89 11.33
N ILE A 53 -15.75 -32.30 12.12
CA ILE A 53 -14.73 -31.40 12.67
C ILE A 53 -13.94 -30.75 11.54
N LEU A 54 -13.50 -31.52 10.53
CA LEU A 54 -12.77 -30.97 9.38
C LEU A 54 -13.60 -29.93 8.61
N ILE A 55 -14.88 -30.19 8.37
CA ILE A 55 -15.79 -29.23 7.71
C ILE A 55 -15.89 -27.94 8.54
N PHE A 56 -16.04 -28.06 9.86
CA PHE A 56 -16.12 -26.91 10.75
C PHE A 56 -14.82 -26.09 10.77
N CYS A 57 -13.67 -26.76 10.85
CA CYS A 57 -12.36 -26.11 10.77
C CYS A 57 -12.16 -25.40 9.42
N ALA A 58 -12.51 -26.04 8.31
CA ALA A 58 -12.44 -25.44 6.99
C ALA A 58 -13.34 -24.20 6.88
N ALA A 59 -14.56 -24.28 7.41
CA ALA A 59 -15.50 -23.17 7.41
C ALA A 59 -14.97 -21.96 8.19
N LEU A 60 -14.47 -22.18 9.42
CA LEU A 60 -13.86 -21.13 10.23
C LEU A 60 -12.62 -20.53 9.54
N LEU A 61 -11.80 -21.36 8.91
CA LEU A 61 -10.62 -20.91 8.17
C LEU A 61 -11.02 -19.98 7.02
N PHE A 62 -12.02 -20.34 6.21
CA PHE A 62 -12.48 -19.50 5.10
C PHE A 62 -13.09 -18.18 5.58
N ILE A 63 -13.95 -18.22 6.61
CA ILE A 63 -14.53 -17.01 7.19
C ILE A 63 -13.43 -16.09 7.74
N PHE A 64 -12.46 -16.66 8.45
CA PHE A 64 -11.32 -15.93 8.98
C PHE A 64 -10.47 -15.30 7.87
N LEU A 65 -10.12 -16.07 6.84
CA LEU A 65 -9.32 -15.60 5.70
C LEU A 65 -10.03 -14.49 4.89
N GLY A 66 -11.34 -14.61 4.66
CA GLY A 66 -12.09 -13.55 3.99
C GLY A 66 -12.24 -12.30 4.85
N SER A 67 -12.47 -12.46 6.16
CA SER A 67 -12.59 -11.33 7.10
C SER A 67 -11.28 -10.57 7.28
N ILE A 68 -10.16 -11.29 7.46
CA ILE A 68 -8.83 -10.66 7.56
C ILE A 68 -8.47 -9.94 6.26
N SER A 69 -8.87 -10.49 5.12
CA SER A 69 -8.68 -9.86 3.81
C SER A 69 -9.45 -8.55 3.70
N LEU A 70 -10.73 -8.51 4.10
CA LEU A 70 -11.52 -7.27 4.15
C LEU A 70 -10.88 -6.21 5.05
N TYR A 71 -10.33 -6.62 6.20
CA TYR A 71 -9.62 -5.72 7.11
C TYR A 71 -8.32 -5.16 6.50
N LEU A 72 -7.62 -5.95 5.67
CA LEU A 72 -6.35 -5.55 5.05
C LEU A 72 -6.53 -4.66 3.80
N ILE A 73 -7.66 -4.73 3.09
CA ILE A 73 -7.89 -3.93 1.86
C ILE A 73 -7.69 -2.42 2.09
N PRO A 74 -8.31 -1.76 3.10
CA PRO A 74 -8.09 -0.34 3.34
C PRO A 74 -6.64 0.01 3.67
N ASN A 75 -5.91 -0.92 4.30
CA ASN A 75 -4.52 -0.73 4.70
C ASN A 75 -3.54 -0.75 3.52
N ARG A 76 -3.91 -1.33 2.37
CA ARG A 76 -3.13 -1.27 1.14
C ARG A 76 -2.90 0.16 0.64
N TYR A 77 -3.86 1.05 0.87
CA TYR A 77 -3.83 2.45 0.40
C TYR A 77 -3.28 3.43 1.44
N LYS A 78 -2.53 2.93 2.43
CA LYS A 78 -1.81 3.79 3.38
C LYS A 78 -0.71 4.57 2.64
N PHE A 79 -0.51 5.79 3.11
CA PHE A 79 0.58 6.66 2.67
C PHE A 79 1.34 7.19 3.87
N CYS A 80 2.58 7.63 3.65
CA CYS A 80 3.35 8.37 4.63
C CYS A 80 3.45 9.84 4.21
N THR A 81 3.63 10.70 5.21
CA THR A 81 3.80 12.13 5.07
C THR A 81 5.19 12.49 5.59
N ILE A 82 5.97 13.18 4.77
CA ILE A 82 7.26 13.75 5.15
C ILE A 82 7.11 15.26 5.13
N ASN A 83 7.14 15.90 6.29
CA ASN A 83 7.09 17.36 6.37
C ASN A 83 8.50 17.92 6.08
N CYS A 84 8.60 18.83 5.12
CA CYS A 84 9.82 19.56 4.82
C CYS A 84 9.50 20.89 4.12
N GLN A 85 10.25 21.94 4.46
CA GLN A 85 10.11 23.29 3.90
C GLN A 85 11.00 23.54 2.67
N LEU A 86 11.59 22.49 2.08
CA LEU A 86 12.34 22.62 0.85
C LEU A 86 11.44 23.13 -0.28
N SER A 87 12.00 23.79 -1.29
CA SER A 87 11.21 24.18 -2.45
C SER A 87 10.73 22.95 -3.23
N THR A 88 9.61 23.10 -3.94
CA THR A 88 9.03 22.05 -4.80
C THR A 88 10.08 21.46 -5.76
N ASP A 89 10.93 22.29 -6.37
CA ASP A 89 11.97 21.85 -7.31
C ASP A 89 13.09 21.05 -6.65
N GLU A 90 13.43 21.40 -5.41
CA GLU A 90 14.42 20.64 -4.64
C GLU A 90 13.87 19.27 -4.21
N LYS A 91 12.60 19.22 -3.82
CA LYS A 91 11.91 17.95 -3.53
C LYS A 91 11.86 17.08 -4.78
N LYS A 92 11.55 17.65 -5.96
CA LYS A 92 11.59 16.95 -7.25
C LYS A 92 12.96 16.31 -7.51
N LYS A 93 14.05 17.05 -7.30
CA LYS A 93 15.42 16.51 -7.46
C LYS A 93 15.69 15.33 -6.53
N ILE A 94 15.37 15.48 -5.23
CA ILE A 94 15.56 14.40 -4.25
C ILE A 94 14.79 13.15 -4.65
N ILE A 95 13.52 13.31 -5.04
CA ILE A 95 12.68 12.20 -5.50
C ILE A 95 13.26 11.56 -6.75
N ALA A 96 13.62 12.34 -7.76
CA ALA A 96 14.19 11.83 -9.00
C ALA A 96 15.48 11.03 -8.74
N ASP A 97 16.37 11.52 -7.88
CA ASP A 97 17.60 10.82 -7.50
C ASP A 97 17.30 9.54 -6.73
N THR A 98 16.34 9.56 -5.80
CA THR A 98 15.90 8.34 -5.10
C THR A 98 15.32 7.33 -6.08
N MET A 99 14.50 7.72 -7.04
CA MET A 99 13.89 6.79 -7.99
C MET A 99 14.90 6.20 -8.97
N LYS A 100 15.91 6.96 -9.37
CA LYS A 100 17.07 6.46 -10.14
C LYS A 100 17.81 5.34 -9.40
N GLU A 101 18.01 5.46 -8.09
CA GLU A 101 18.62 4.39 -7.27
C GLU A 101 17.81 3.09 -7.29
N PHE A 102 16.50 3.17 -7.56
CA PHE A 102 15.61 2.03 -7.70
C PHE A 102 15.43 1.55 -9.15
N GLY A 103 16.10 2.18 -10.12
CA GLY A 103 15.95 1.85 -11.55
C GLY A 103 14.53 2.10 -12.10
N ALA A 104 13.74 2.95 -11.44
CA ALA A 104 12.37 3.23 -11.83
C ALA A 104 12.33 4.28 -12.96
N LEU A 105 11.48 4.06 -13.96
CA LEU A 105 11.20 5.05 -15.00
C LEU A 105 10.29 6.14 -14.44
N PHE A 106 10.68 7.40 -14.66
CA PHE A 106 9.89 8.57 -14.27
C PHE A 106 8.75 8.76 -15.26
N LEU A 107 7.50 8.63 -14.81
CA LEU A 107 6.34 9.07 -15.57
C LEU A 107 5.90 10.41 -15.00
N ASP A 108 6.28 11.50 -15.68
CA ASP A 108 5.82 12.83 -15.29
C ASP A 108 4.34 12.96 -15.65
N ASN A 109 3.57 13.49 -14.72
CA ASN A 109 2.13 13.68 -14.89
C ASN A 109 1.82 15.13 -14.48
N PRO A 110 1.12 15.91 -15.32
CA PRO A 110 0.96 17.36 -15.14
C PRO A 110 0.31 17.84 -13.83
N GLU A 111 -0.35 16.98 -13.05
CA GLU A 111 -1.16 17.39 -11.88
C GLU A 111 -0.48 17.19 -10.51
N ASN A 112 0.86 17.28 -10.42
CA ASN A 112 1.62 17.03 -9.18
C ASN A 112 1.32 15.67 -8.53
N PHE A 113 0.90 14.69 -9.33
CA PHE A 113 0.60 13.32 -8.92
C PHE A 113 1.42 12.36 -9.75
N TRP A 114 2.58 11.98 -9.24
CA TRP A 114 3.52 11.14 -9.98
C TRP A 114 3.37 9.68 -9.63
N THR A 115 3.64 8.85 -10.62
CA THR A 115 3.54 7.40 -10.52
C THR A 115 4.84 6.75 -10.98
N PHE A 116 5.34 5.83 -10.18
CA PHE A 116 6.54 5.05 -10.50
C PHE A 116 6.23 3.58 -10.38
N ASN A 117 6.64 2.82 -11.39
CA ASN A 117 6.59 1.37 -11.34
C ASN A 117 7.96 0.88 -10.88
N TYR A 118 7.98 0.12 -9.79
CA TYR A 118 9.19 -0.49 -9.25
C TYR A 118 9.05 -2.01 -9.23
N GLN A 119 9.95 -2.69 -9.94
CA GLN A 119 10.10 -4.14 -9.90
C GLN A 119 11.38 -4.48 -9.13
N ARG A 120 11.24 -5.11 -7.96
CA ARG A 120 12.40 -5.40 -7.09
C ARG A 120 13.33 -6.49 -7.65
N ARG A 121 12.76 -7.51 -8.29
CA ARG A 121 13.40 -8.68 -8.91
C ARG A 121 12.42 -9.30 -9.91
N TRP A 122 12.90 -10.10 -10.87
CA TRP A 122 12.06 -10.88 -11.80
C TRP A 122 10.94 -11.61 -11.05
N CYS A 123 11.23 -12.32 -9.96
CA CYS A 123 10.23 -13.15 -9.25
C CYS A 123 9.53 -12.45 -8.07
N THR A 124 9.52 -11.11 -8.01
CA THR A 124 8.86 -10.38 -6.92
C THR A 124 7.77 -9.47 -7.45
N PHE A 125 6.82 -9.13 -6.58
CA PHE A 125 5.75 -8.17 -6.84
C PHE A 125 6.28 -6.86 -7.43
N ASP A 126 5.56 -6.35 -8.42
CA ASP A 126 5.74 -4.99 -8.90
C ASP A 126 4.98 -4.04 -7.96
N TYR A 127 5.47 -2.82 -7.79
CA TYR A 127 4.89 -1.81 -6.92
C TYR A 127 4.64 -0.52 -7.68
N ASN A 128 3.45 0.04 -7.51
CA ASN A 128 3.14 1.41 -7.91
C ASN A 128 3.43 2.33 -6.73
N VAL A 129 4.35 3.26 -6.91
CA VAL A 129 4.63 4.34 -5.97
C VAL A 129 3.89 5.57 -6.47
N TYR A 130 3.00 6.11 -5.63
CA TYR A 130 2.29 7.35 -5.87
C TYR A 130 2.92 8.45 -5.04
N LEU A 131 3.16 9.60 -5.64
CA LEU A 131 3.79 10.74 -4.99
C LEU A 131 2.99 12.01 -5.26
N THR A 132 2.88 12.85 -4.25
CA THR A 132 2.55 14.26 -4.45
C THR A 132 3.41 15.10 -3.53
N LEU A 133 3.67 16.33 -3.96
CA LEU A 133 4.42 17.28 -3.18
C LEU A 133 3.87 18.69 -3.30
N ASP A 134 4.08 19.43 -2.24
CA ASP A 134 3.83 20.86 -2.14
C ASP A 134 5.03 21.50 -1.42
N ASN A 135 4.91 22.76 -1.00
CA ASN A 135 5.99 23.46 -0.31
C ASN A 135 6.22 22.98 1.13
N GLU A 136 5.28 22.28 1.75
CA GLU A 136 5.34 21.91 3.19
C GLU A 136 5.61 20.43 3.42
N LYS A 137 5.23 19.57 2.47
CA LYS A 137 5.27 18.13 2.65
C LYS A 137 5.46 17.36 1.34
N ILE A 138 5.78 16.09 1.51
CA ILE A 138 5.80 15.05 0.49
C ILE A 138 4.85 13.95 0.99
N LEU A 139 3.91 13.54 0.15
CA LEU A 139 3.06 12.38 0.42
C LEU A 139 3.48 11.22 -0.48
N ILE A 140 3.61 10.04 0.11
CA ILE A 140 4.11 8.85 -0.57
C ILE A 140 3.20 7.68 -0.26
N ALA A 141 2.58 7.11 -1.29
CA ALA A 141 1.91 5.83 -1.22
C ALA A 141 2.69 4.79 -2.00
N VAL A 142 2.62 3.56 -1.52
CA VAL A 142 3.14 2.39 -2.22
C VAL A 142 2.01 1.38 -2.21
N VAL A 143 1.69 0.86 -3.39
CA VAL A 143 0.64 -0.14 -3.62
C VAL A 143 1.25 -1.26 -4.44
N SER A 144 1.09 -2.52 -4.02
CA SER A 144 1.51 -3.67 -4.81
C SER A 144 0.60 -3.84 -6.04
N VAL A 145 1.21 -4.14 -7.19
CA VAL A 145 0.53 -4.50 -8.42
C VAL A 145 0.25 -5.98 -8.41
N THR A 146 -1.03 -6.32 -8.57
CA THR A 146 -1.51 -7.69 -8.35
C THR A 146 -1.80 -8.39 -9.68
N LEU A 147 -2.13 -7.66 -10.75
CA LEU A 147 -2.42 -8.18 -12.10
C LEU A 147 -1.16 -8.61 -12.91
N GLY A 148 -0.03 -8.82 -12.25
CA GLY A 148 1.21 -9.32 -12.85
C GLY A 148 1.64 -10.63 -12.21
N ARG A 149 2.68 -10.58 -11.37
CA ARG A 149 3.26 -11.74 -10.65
C ARG A 149 2.83 -11.80 -9.17
N GLY A 150 1.78 -11.07 -8.80
CA GLY A 150 1.41 -10.83 -7.40
C GLY A 150 0.13 -11.54 -6.95
N GLY A 151 0.14 -12.06 -5.73
CA GLY A 151 -1.06 -12.52 -5.02
C GLY A 151 -1.84 -11.40 -4.31
N PHE A 152 -3.12 -11.68 -4.04
CA PHE A 152 -4.04 -10.82 -3.30
C PHE A 152 -3.55 -10.44 -1.89
N ILE A 153 -2.79 -11.33 -1.24
CA ILE A 153 -2.26 -11.11 0.11
C ILE A 153 -0.82 -10.61 0.03
N ASP A 154 -0.60 -9.42 0.57
CA ASP A 154 0.75 -8.90 0.80
C ASP A 154 1.15 -9.13 2.27
N PHE A 155 2.18 -9.95 2.48
CA PHE A 155 2.77 -10.25 3.80
C PHE A 155 3.66 -9.09 4.32
N GLY A 156 3.22 -7.85 4.11
CA GLY A 156 3.88 -6.63 4.57
C GLY A 156 5.08 -6.19 3.73
N GLN A 157 5.26 -6.69 2.51
CA GLN A 157 6.33 -6.21 1.63
C GLN A 157 6.07 -4.77 1.19
N THR A 158 4.83 -4.39 0.90
CA THR A 158 4.46 -3.01 0.56
C THR A 158 4.80 -2.07 1.71
N GLU A 159 4.50 -2.46 2.95
CA GLU A 159 4.82 -1.67 4.15
C GLU A 159 6.33 -1.52 4.33
N ARG A 160 7.10 -2.60 4.17
CA ARG A 160 8.56 -2.54 4.24
C ARG A 160 9.14 -1.63 3.16
N PHE A 161 8.60 -1.69 1.94
CA PHE A 161 9.07 -0.85 0.85
C PHE A 161 8.72 0.63 1.08
N ARG A 162 7.50 0.93 1.54
CA ARG A 162 7.09 2.28 1.94
C ARG A 162 8.00 2.85 3.02
N LYS A 163 8.29 2.08 4.08
CA LYS A 163 9.23 2.49 5.14
C LYS A 163 10.64 2.73 4.59
N LYS A 164 11.14 1.86 3.70
CA LYS A 164 12.46 2.03 3.08
C LYS A 164 12.53 3.33 2.28
N LEU A 165 11.54 3.61 1.42
CA LEU A 165 11.46 4.86 0.66
C LEU A 165 11.41 6.08 1.59
N ASN A 166 10.55 6.04 2.60
CA ASN A 166 10.43 7.10 3.59
C ASN A 166 11.78 7.42 4.26
N THR A 167 12.50 6.38 4.69
CA THR A 167 13.81 6.53 5.34
C THR A 167 14.85 7.15 4.40
N ILE A 168 14.93 6.70 3.15
CA ILE A 168 15.91 7.22 2.18
C ILE A 168 15.64 8.70 1.88
N ILE A 169 14.38 9.04 1.60
CA ILE A 169 14.00 10.42 1.27
C ILE A 169 14.24 11.34 2.46
N THR A 170 13.81 10.92 3.66
CA THR A 170 14.05 11.69 4.90
C THR A 170 15.56 11.91 5.11
N LYS A 171 16.39 10.88 4.93
CA LYS A 171 17.85 11.00 5.06
C LYS A 171 18.43 12.02 4.08
N LYS A 172 18.01 12.00 2.81
CA LYS A 172 18.47 12.96 1.80
C LYS A 172 18.04 14.40 2.12
N ILE A 173 16.81 14.58 2.62
CA ILE A 173 16.31 15.89 3.08
C ILE A 173 17.15 16.40 4.25
N SER A 174 17.40 15.56 5.26
CA SER A 174 18.22 15.93 6.42
C SER A 174 19.65 16.32 6.03
N GLN A 175 20.28 15.56 5.13
CA GLN A 175 21.62 15.91 4.61
C GLN A 175 21.63 17.28 3.95
N LYS A 176 20.56 17.61 3.21
CA LYS A 176 20.44 18.91 2.55
C LYS A 176 20.31 20.07 3.54
N TYR A 177 19.53 19.90 4.61
CA TYR A 177 19.45 20.89 5.70
C TYR A 177 20.79 21.07 6.43
N LEU A 178 21.58 20.00 6.58
CA LEU A 178 22.91 20.11 7.18
C LEU A 178 23.89 20.90 6.30
N ILE A 179 23.76 20.80 4.98
CA ILE A 179 24.61 21.52 4.01
C ILE A 179 24.17 22.99 3.86
N GLN A 180 22.87 23.27 3.88
CA GLN A 180 22.31 24.62 3.70
C GLN A 180 22.24 25.43 5.03
N GLY A 181 22.53 24.78 6.17
CA GLY A 181 22.26 25.34 7.49
C GLY A 181 20.76 25.28 7.84
N PRO A 182 20.38 25.25 9.13
CA PRO A 182 18.98 25.39 9.51
C PRO A 182 18.47 26.75 9.00
N PRO A 183 17.19 26.86 8.57
CA PRO A 183 16.61 28.15 8.22
C PRO A 183 16.81 29.09 9.40
N GLY A 184 17.58 30.16 9.16
CA GLY A 184 18.07 31.04 10.19
C GLY A 184 16.92 31.53 11.06
N ARG A 185 16.97 31.21 12.36
CA ARG A 185 16.33 32.06 13.35
C ARG A 185 17.08 33.39 13.29
N TYR A 186 16.52 34.35 12.56
CA TYR A 186 16.88 35.75 12.72
C TYR A 186 16.52 36.13 14.15
N PHE A 187 17.47 35.96 15.07
CA PHE A 187 17.45 36.71 16.33
C PHE A 187 17.70 38.16 15.94
N GLY A 188 16.60 38.91 15.76
CA GLY A 188 16.64 40.35 15.70
C GLY A 188 17.11 40.88 17.05
N ASN A 189 18.38 41.24 17.15
CA ASN A 189 18.83 42.17 18.16
C ASN A 189 18.42 43.57 17.69
N ARG A 190 17.35 44.10 18.28
CA ARG A 190 17.16 45.53 18.55
C ARG A 190 16.40 45.70 19.84
#